data_AF-Q9BD55-F1
#
_entry.id   AF-Q9BD55-F1
#
_cell.length_a   1.000
_cell.length_b   1.000
_cell.length_c   1.000
_cell.angle_alpha   90.00
_cell.angle_beta   90.00
_cell.angle_gamma   90.00
#
_symmetry.space_group_name_H-M   'P 1'
#
loop_
_entity.id
_entity.type
_entity.pdbx_description
1 polymer ?
#
loop_
_entity_poly.entity_id
_entity_poly.type
_entity_poly.pdbx_seq_one_letter_code
_entity_poly.pdbx_strand_id
1 'polypeptide(L)' 'VRFDSDAPNPRKEPRAPWVEQEGPEYWDRNSGIYKHHAQTFRVNLNTLR' A
#
# COMPACT_ATOMS: atom_id res chain seq x y z
N VAL A 1 -0.69 5.25 -6.92
CA VAL A 1 -1.81 4.71 -6.11
C VAL A 1 -2.02 5.61 -4.89
N ARG A 2 -3.26 5.86 -4.49
CA ARG A 2 -3.59 6.62 -3.26
C ARG A 2 -4.56 5.76 -2.43
N PHE A 3 -4.38 5.73 -1.11
CA PHE A 3 -5.28 5.06 -0.18
C PHE A 3 -5.81 6.13 0.76
N ASP A 4 -7.11 6.32 0.76
CA ASP A 4 -7.79 7.28 1.64
C ASP A 4 -8.62 6.51 2.65
N SER A 5 -8.32 6.72 3.93
CA SER A 5 -8.97 6.06 5.06
C SER A 5 -10.28 6.72 5.48
N ASP A 6 -10.51 7.98 5.09
CA ASP A 6 -11.75 8.71 5.41
C ASP A 6 -12.83 8.55 4.31
N ALA A 7 -12.49 7.86 3.21
CA ALA A 7 -13.45 7.59 2.16
C ALA A 7 -14.54 6.62 2.63
N PRO A 8 -15.82 6.81 2.22
CA PRO A 8 -16.93 5.93 2.59
C PRO A 8 -16.75 4.48 2.12
N ASN A 9 -15.82 4.22 1.19
CA ASN A 9 -15.33 2.89 0.87
C ASN A 9 -13.80 2.95 0.69
N PRO A 10 -13.02 2.72 1.75
CA PRO A 10 -11.57 2.89 1.72
C PRO A 10 -10.94 1.76 0.90
N ARG A 11 -10.56 2.08 -0.33
CA ARG A 11 -9.91 1.16 -1.28
C ARG A 11 -8.70 1.86 -1.89
N LYS A 12 -7.72 1.07 -2.36
CA LYS A 12 -6.60 1.63 -3.10
C LYS A 12 -7.10 2.07 -4.47
N GLU A 13 -7.15 3.37 -4.69
CA GLU A 13 -7.51 3.91 -5.99
C GLU A 13 -6.28 3.88 -6.92
N PRO A 14 -6.43 3.26 -8.11
CA PRO A 14 -5.40 3.27 -9.14
C PRO A 14 -5.23 4.71 -9.63
N ARG A 15 -4.04 5.28 -9.42
CA ARG A 15 -3.73 6.68 -9.71
C ARG A 15 -3.36 6.92 -11.18
N ALA A 16 -3.31 5.85 -11.96
CA ALA A 16 -3.04 5.86 -13.39
C ALA A 16 -3.72 4.64 -14.04
N PRO A 17 -4.26 4.74 -15.26
CA PRO A 17 -5.04 3.68 -15.90
C PRO A 17 -4.30 2.35 -16.09
N TRP A 18 -2.97 2.39 -16.24
CA TRP A 18 -2.15 1.18 -16.38
C TRP A 18 -2.08 0.34 -15.10
N VAL A 19 -2.42 0.93 -13.95
CA VAL A 19 -2.42 0.25 -12.66
C VAL A 19 -3.59 -0.72 -12.52
N GLU A 20 -4.70 -0.50 -13.25
CA GLU A 20 -5.82 -1.45 -13.32
C GLU A 20 -5.54 -2.66 -14.23
N GLN A 21 -4.51 -2.58 -15.09
CA GLN A 21 -4.11 -3.68 -15.98
C GLN A 21 -3.31 -4.76 -15.25
N GLU A 22 -2.79 -4.43 -14.05
CA GLU A 22 -2.07 -5.37 -13.21
C GLU A 22 -3.05 -6.34 -12.52
N GLY A 23 -2.79 -7.64 -12.68
CA GLY A 23 -3.65 -8.70 -12.16
C GLY A 23 -3.63 -8.84 -10.62
N PRO A 24 -4.55 -9.63 -10.05
CA PRO A 24 -4.65 -9.85 -8.60
C PRO A 24 -3.33 -10.30 -7.95
N GLU A 25 -2.52 -11.10 -8.65
CA GLU A 25 -1.22 -11.57 -8.16
C GLU A 25 -0.21 -10.43 -7.95
N TYR A 26 -0.19 -9.43 -8.83
CA TYR A 26 0.64 -8.25 -8.66
C TYR A 26 0.22 -7.46 -7.42
N TRP A 27 -1.08 -7.34 -7.21
CA TRP A 27 -1.66 -6.63 -6.08
C TRP A 27 -1.43 -7.33 -4.74
N ASP A 28 -1.57 -8.64 -4.68
CA ASP A 28 -1.33 -9.43 -3.47
C ASP A 28 0.14 -9.41 -3.08
N ARG A 29 1.04 -9.60 -4.07
CA ARG A 29 2.49 -9.53 -3.86
C ARG A 29 2.91 -8.16 -3.35
N ASN A 30 2.46 -7.09 -4.01
CA ASN A 30 2.81 -5.73 -3.58
C ASN A 30 2.20 -5.38 -2.22
N SER A 31 0.99 -5.85 -1.92
CA SER A 31 0.36 -5.59 -0.63
C SER A 31 1.13 -6.22 0.54
N GLY A 32 1.69 -7.42 0.36
CA GLY A 32 2.60 -8.03 1.34
C GLY A 32 3.88 -7.22 1.55
N ILE A 33 4.52 -6.80 0.45
CA ILE A 33 5.75 -5.98 0.48
C ILE A 33 5.50 -4.66 1.21
N TYR A 34 4.41 -3.95 0.89
CA TYR A 34 4.08 -2.68 1.54
C TYR A 34 3.80 -2.83 3.04
N LYS A 35 3.14 -3.93 3.47
CA LYS A 35 2.93 -4.22 4.90
C LYS A 35 4.25 -4.43 5.63
N HIS A 36 5.18 -5.20 5.04
CA HIS A 36 6.49 -5.43 5.62
C HIS A 36 7.29 -4.13 5.74
N HIS A 37 7.35 -3.34 4.67
CA HIS A 37 8.02 -2.04 4.70
C HIS A 37 7.43 -1.11 5.76
N ALA A 38 6.11 -1.03 5.90
CA ALA A 38 5.47 -0.21 6.92
C ALA A 38 5.87 -0.63 8.35
N GLN A 39 5.95 -1.93 8.63
CA GLN A 39 6.46 -2.42 9.93
C GLN A 39 7.93 -2.04 10.14
N THR A 40 8.79 -2.25 9.14
CA THR A 40 10.21 -1.91 9.21
C THR A 40 10.43 -0.42 9.45
N PHE A 41 9.72 0.44 8.70
CA PHE A 41 9.78 1.89 8.91
C PHE A 41 9.31 2.28 10.31
N ARG A 42 8.24 1.67 10.81
CA ARG A 42 7.76 1.92 12.18
C ARG A 42 8.80 1.55 13.24
N VAL A 43 9.46 0.40 13.11
CA VAL A 43 10.51 -0.02 14.05
C VAL A 43 11.69 0.94 13.98
N ASN A 44 12.17 1.26 12.78
CA ASN A 44 13.30 2.18 12.60
C ASN A 44 13.01 3.57 13.17
N LEU A 45 11.80 4.09 13.00
CA LEU A 45 11.41 5.37 13.59
C LEU A 45 11.37 5.34 15.12
N ASN A 46 11.00 4.21 15.73
CA ASN A 46 11.08 4.04 17.18
C ASN A 46 12.52 3.89 17.68
N THR A 47 13.41 3.26 16.91
CA THR A 47 14.83 3.10 17.26
C THR A 47 15.61 4.40 17.15
N LEU A 48 15.22 5.30 16.23
CA LEU A 48 15.86 6.60 16.02
C LEU A 48 15.37 7.69 16.98
N ARG A 49 14.58 7.33 18.00
CA ARG A 49 13.95 8.24 18.96
C ARG A 49 14.65 8.18 20.31
#